data_AF-A0A497H7I4-F1
#
_entry.id   AF-A0A497H7I4-F1
#
_cell.length_a   1.000
_cell.length_b   1.000
_cell.length_c   1.000
_cell.angle_alpha   90.00
_cell.angle_beta   90.00
_cell.angle_gamma   90.00
#
_symmetry.space_group_name_H-M   'P 1'
#
loop_
_entity.id
_entity.type
_entity.pdbx_description
1 polymer ?
#
loop_
_entity_poly.entity_id
_entity_poly.type
_entity_poly.pdbx_seq_one_letter_code
_entity_poly.pdbx_strand_id
1 'polypeptide(L)'
;MIRKERVKKKQNQTHIRLFIISVGIITLLILSGCTGLKSAYVPDDVLTNGWHENLALRSSSIQFFGLDRCSSITYEITGRYPAFLTVTTIKTLVLMDEEELLKQTEEIIRNTLHGSVDINESSKTMGERFVKKGHKTLYIVCDGADIGRKNGEMVRIVGEVWNCGVTGTSIICIGVAYVTNKTSTPNYDDENWKKIVTDPSGSIGGFTGRDGLIYNVVCH
;
A
#
# COMPACT_ATOMS: atom_id res chain seq x y z
N MET A 1 -10.38 -54.85 36.18
CA MET A 1 -11.01 -54.22 35.00
C MET A 1 -11.48 -52.79 35.27
N ILE A 2 -12.24 -52.54 36.35
CA ILE A 2 -12.82 -51.23 36.74
C ILE A 2 -11.79 -50.08 36.89
N ARG A 3 -10.54 -50.35 37.28
CA ARG A 3 -9.51 -49.31 37.49
C ARG A 3 -8.97 -48.73 36.18
N LYS A 4 -8.89 -49.52 35.10
CA LYS A 4 -8.41 -49.06 33.77
C LYS A 4 -9.44 -48.18 33.07
N GLU A 5 -10.74 -48.45 33.23
CA GLU A 5 -11.82 -47.62 32.67
C GLU A 5 -11.90 -46.24 33.31
N ARG A 6 -11.71 -46.14 34.63
CA ARG A 6 -11.68 -44.82 35.32
C ARG A 6 -10.52 -43.94 34.87
N VAL A 7 -9.36 -44.52 34.59
CA VAL A 7 -8.18 -43.78 34.10
C VAL A 7 -8.42 -43.26 32.68
N LYS A 8 -8.94 -44.10 31.76
CA LYS A 8 -9.33 -43.67 30.40
C LYS A 8 -10.36 -42.55 30.41
N LYS A 9 -11.38 -42.64 31.28
CA LYS A 9 -12.45 -41.62 31.38
C LYS A 9 -11.92 -40.27 31.90
N LYS A 10 -10.97 -40.31 32.84
CA LYS A 10 -10.32 -39.10 33.39
C LYS A 10 -9.39 -38.44 32.37
N GLN A 11 -8.66 -39.23 31.59
CA GLN A 11 -7.76 -38.75 30.53
C GLN A 11 -8.51 -38.09 29.37
N ASN A 12 -9.62 -38.69 28.92
CA ASN A 12 -10.51 -38.08 27.91
C ASN A 12 -11.14 -36.76 28.40
N GLN A 13 -11.51 -36.67 29.68
CA GLN A 13 -12.01 -35.42 30.26
C GLN A 13 -10.96 -34.30 30.27
N THR A 14 -9.68 -34.62 30.50
CA THR A 14 -8.60 -33.62 30.41
C THR A 14 -8.36 -33.13 28.98
N HIS A 15 -8.39 -34.01 27.98
CA HIS A 15 -8.24 -33.60 26.57
C HIS A 15 -9.41 -32.74 26.09
N ILE A 16 -10.65 -33.08 26.47
CA ILE A 16 -11.84 -32.27 26.16
C ILE A 16 -11.73 -30.88 26.81
N ARG A 17 -11.29 -30.79 28.07
CA ARG A 17 -11.08 -29.50 28.74
C ARG A 17 -10.00 -28.66 28.06
N LEU A 18 -8.87 -29.26 27.67
CA LEU A 18 -7.81 -28.58 26.94
C LEU A 18 -8.30 -28.07 25.57
N PHE A 19 -9.08 -28.87 24.85
CA PHE A 19 -9.66 -28.47 23.56
C PHE A 19 -10.67 -27.32 23.70
N ILE A 20 -11.53 -27.35 24.72
CA ILE A 20 -12.47 -26.25 24.98
C ILE A 20 -11.73 -24.97 25.37
N ILE A 21 -10.65 -25.07 26.16
CA ILE A 21 -9.83 -23.91 26.53
C ILE A 21 -9.12 -23.33 25.30
N SER A 22 -8.55 -24.18 24.43
CA SER A 22 -7.87 -23.70 23.22
C SER A 22 -8.86 -23.05 22.24
N VAL A 23 -10.03 -23.65 22.02
CA VAL A 23 -11.11 -23.05 21.22
C VAL A 23 -11.60 -21.75 21.86
N GLY A 24 -11.76 -21.72 23.19
CA GLY A 24 -12.15 -20.53 23.95
C GLY A 24 -11.16 -19.38 23.77
N ILE A 25 -9.85 -19.65 23.87
CA ILE A 25 -8.79 -18.66 23.64
C ILE A 25 -8.80 -18.16 22.21
N ILE A 26 -8.92 -19.05 21.21
CA ILE A 26 -9.01 -18.67 19.79
C ILE A 26 -10.24 -17.79 19.55
N THR A 27 -11.39 -18.16 20.12
CA THR A 27 -12.63 -17.39 19.97
C THR A 27 -12.53 -16.04 20.67
N LEU A 28 -11.89 -15.98 21.84
CA LEU A 28 -11.66 -14.74 22.57
C LEU A 28 -10.74 -13.80 21.78
N LEU A 29 -9.66 -14.32 21.19
CA LEU A 29 -8.74 -13.56 20.34
C LEU A 29 -9.44 -12.98 19.08
N ILE A 30 -10.42 -13.69 18.53
CA ILE A 30 -11.23 -13.21 17.40
C ILE A 30 -12.22 -12.12 17.84
N LEU A 31 -12.79 -12.22 19.05
CA LEU A 31 -13.82 -11.32 19.58
C LEU A 31 -13.29 -10.05 20.24
N SER A 32 -12.10 -10.09 20.85
CA SER A 32 -11.46 -8.90 21.43
C SER A 32 -10.87 -8.06 20.30
N GLY A 33 -11.48 -6.92 20.00
CA GLY A 33 -11.23 -6.03 18.86
C GLY A 33 -9.83 -5.40 18.71
N CYS A 34 -8.74 -6.11 19.00
CA CYS A 34 -7.37 -5.77 18.62
C CYS A 34 -7.11 -5.89 17.09
N THR A 35 -8.12 -6.26 16.31
CA THR A 35 -8.06 -6.47 14.86
C THR A 35 -8.42 -5.23 14.03
N GLY A 36 -8.59 -4.06 14.66
CA GLY A 36 -8.78 -2.80 13.94
C GLY A 36 -7.64 -2.57 12.94
N LEU A 37 -7.99 -2.33 11.68
CA LEU A 37 -7.04 -1.87 10.67
C LEU A 37 -6.91 -0.36 10.85
N LYS A 38 -5.72 0.10 11.24
CA LYS A 38 -5.39 1.53 11.22
C LYS A 38 -4.85 1.85 9.83
N SER A 39 -5.67 2.47 8.99
CA SER A 39 -5.26 2.84 7.64
C SER A 39 -4.13 3.85 7.69
N ALA A 40 -3.08 3.60 6.92
CA ALA A 40 -2.06 4.58 6.63
C ALA A 40 -2.63 5.69 5.74
N TYR A 41 -2.18 6.92 5.98
CA TYR A 41 -2.70 8.10 5.31
C TYR A 41 -1.60 9.14 5.08
N VAL A 42 -1.85 10.05 4.14
CA VAL A 42 -1.02 11.23 3.92
C VAL A 42 -1.60 12.37 4.77
N PRO A 43 -0.81 13.02 5.63
CA PRO A 43 -1.27 14.14 6.45
C PRO A 43 -1.81 15.32 5.63
N ASP A 44 -2.87 15.97 6.12
CA ASP A 44 -3.52 17.09 5.42
C ASP A 44 -2.60 18.30 5.21
N ASP A 45 -1.61 18.51 6.08
CA ASP A 45 -0.66 19.63 6.01
C ASP A 45 0.28 19.55 4.80
N VAL A 46 0.46 18.36 4.22
CA VAL A 46 1.26 18.17 3.00
C VAL A 46 0.42 18.12 1.72
N LEU A 47 -0.91 18.04 1.83
CA LEU A 47 -1.86 18.08 0.70
C LEU A 47 -2.07 19.53 0.22
N THR A 48 -1.02 20.10 -0.37
CA THR A 48 -1.00 21.48 -0.87
C THR A 48 -1.26 21.56 -2.37
N ASN A 49 -1.47 22.76 -2.91
CA ASN A 49 -1.55 23.03 -4.35
C ASN A 49 -2.67 22.27 -5.10
N GLY A 50 -3.79 21.98 -4.43
CA GLY A 50 -4.95 21.33 -5.03
C GLY A 50 -4.98 19.81 -4.90
N TRP A 51 -3.96 19.20 -4.28
CA TRP A 51 -4.04 17.81 -3.83
C TRP A 51 -5.12 17.65 -2.77
N HIS A 52 -5.92 16.60 -2.89
CA HIS A 52 -6.98 16.28 -1.94
C HIS A 52 -7.27 14.77 -1.95
N GLU A 53 -7.88 14.27 -0.87
CA GLU A 53 -8.40 12.91 -0.85
C GLU A 53 -9.62 12.77 -1.77
N ASN A 54 -9.62 11.73 -2.62
CA ASN A 54 -10.79 11.30 -3.37
C ASN A 54 -11.60 10.30 -2.54
N LEU A 55 -12.60 10.82 -1.81
CA LEU A 55 -13.47 10.02 -0.93
C LEU A 55 -14.27 8.95 -1.69
N ALA A 56 -14.55 9.13 -2.98
CA ALA A 56 -15.29 8.15 -3.78
C ALA A 56 -14.46 6.90 -4.10
N LEU A 57 -13.13 7.02 -4.07
CA LEU A 57 -12.19 5.91 -4.29
C LEU A 57 -11.70 5.28 -2.97
N ARG A 58 -12.14 5.80 -1.82
CA ARG A 58 -11.84 5.17 -0.53
C ARG A 58 -12.49 3.79 -0.49
N SER A 59 -11.69 2.78 -0.20
CA SER A 59 -12.18 1.42 -0.10
C SER A 59 -11.64 0.75 1.16
N SER A 60 -12.44 -0.16 1.71
CA SER A 60 -12.02 -1.11 2.72
C SER A 60 -12.63 -2.46 2.39
N SER A 61 -11.80 -3.49 2.39
CA SER A 61 -12.22 -4.84 2.07
C SER A 61 -11.66 -5.83 3.07
N ILE A 62 -12.35 -6.94 3.20
CA ILE A 62 -11.87 -8.11 3.91
C ILE A 62 -11.67 -9.19 2.84
N GLN A 63 -10.45 -9.65 2.63
CA GLN A 63 -10.12 -10.69 1.65
C GLN A 63 -9.66 -11.98 2.36
N PHE A 64 -9.88 -13.11 1.69
CA PHE A 64 -9.47 -14.47 2.09
C PHE A 64 -9.93 -14.94 3.49
N PHE A 65 -11.00 -15.75 3.54
CA PHE A 65 -11.56 -16.35 4.77
C PHE A 65 -11.85 -15.40 5.95
N GLY A 66 -11.83 -14.08 5.74
CA GLY A 66 -12.05 -13.09 6.81
C GLY A 66 -10.79 -12.70 7.59
N LEU A 67 -9.61 -13.14 7.15
CA LEU A 67 -8.36 -12.99 7.90
C LEU A 67 -7.53 -11.79 7.47
N ASP A 68 -7.65 -11.38 6.20
CA ASP A 68 -6.92 -10.23 5.68
C ASP A 68 -7.84 -9.02 5.57
N ARG A 69 -7.38 -7.88 6.09
CA ARG A 69 -8.08 -6.59 6.02
C ARG A 69 -7.26 -5.63 5.18
N CYS A 70 -7.92 -5.00 4.22
CA CYS A 70 -7.32 -4.00 3.37
C CYS A 70 -8.09 -2.68 3.49
N SER A 71 -7.37 -1.57 3.39
CA SER A 71 -7.96 -0.24 3.23
C SER A 71 -7.08 0.60 2.31
N SER A 72 -7.71 1.24 1.33
CA SER A 72 -7.04 2.11 0.37
C SER A 72 -7.63 3.51 0.42
N ILE A 73 -6.74 4.50 0.43
CA ILE A 73 -7.06 5.92 0.33
C ILE A 73 -6.34 6.48 -0.89
N THR A 74 -7.07 7.15 -1.77
CA THR A 74 -6.50 7.78 -2.97
C THR A 74 -6.51 9.29 -2.83
N TYR A 75 -5.37 9.91 -3.10
CA TYR A 75 -5.19 11.35 -3.19
C TYR A 75 -4.98 11.71 -4.64
N GLU A 76 -5.57 12.79 -5.11
CA GLU A 76 -5.47 13.19 -6.51
C GLU A 76 -5.33 14.70 -6.68
N ILE A 77 -4.82 15.06 -7.84
CA ILE A 77 -4.87 16.40 -8.39
C ILE A 77 -5.32 16.31 -9.85
N THR A 78 -6.34 17.10 -10.18
CA THR A 78 -6.89 17.18 -11.54
C THR A 78 -6.34 18.41 -12.27
N GLY A 79 -6.50 18.45 -13.58
CA GLY A 79 -6.08 19.59 -14.40
C GLY A 79 -5.22 19.18 -15.60
N ARG A 80 -4.24 20.01 -15.94
CA ARG A 80 -3.42 19.84 -17.15
C ARG A 80 -2.46 18.64 -17.06
N TYR A 81 -1.88 18.42 -15.89
CA TYR A 81 -0.95 17.33 -15.59
C TYR A 81 -1.53 16.51 -14.43
N PRO A 82 -2.59 15.71 -14.67
CA PRO A 82 -3.24 15.00 -13.59
C PRO A 82 -2.28 14.00 -12.94
N ALA A 83 -2.47 13.79 -11.64
CA ALA A 83 -1.70 12.82 -10.88
C ALA A 83 -2.53 12.26 -9.73
N PHE A 84 -2.19 11.06 -9.28
CA PHE A 84 -2.79 10.44 -8.12
C PHE A 84 -1.78 9.60 -7.34
N LEU A 85 -2.09 9.39 -6.06
CA LEU A 85 -1.38 8.52 -5.14
C LEU A 85 -2.40 7.69 -4.38
N THR A 86 -2.33 6.37 -4.51
CA THR A 86 -3.11 5.44 -3.68
C THR A 86 -2.23 4.86 -2.59
N VAL A 87 -2.65 5.02 -1.34
CA VAL A 87 -2.03 4.40 -0.16
C VAL A 87 -2.92 3.26 0.31
N THR A 88 -2.39 2.05 0.25
CA THR A 88 -3.07 0.81 0.63
C THR A 88 -2.42 0.23 1.87
N THR A 89 -3.23 -0.07 2.87
CA THR A 89 -2.82 -0.72 4.12
C THR A 89 -3.40 -2.12 4.16
N ILE A 90 -2.53 -3.11 4.33
CA ILE A 90 -2.89 -4.52 4.38
C ILE A 90 -2.53 -5.05 5.76
N LYS A 91 -3.48 -5.73 6.43
CA LYS A 91 -3.25 -6.45 7.67
C LYS A 91 -3.61 -7.90 7.47
N THR A 92 -2.61 -8.75 7.57
CA THR A 92 -2.68 -10.20 7.51
C THR A 92 -2.33 -10.80 8.87
N LEU A 93 -2.52 -12.11 9.05
CA LEU A 93 -2.06 -12.81 10.27
C LEU A 93 -0.53 -12.83 10.40
N VAL A 94 0.16 -12.90 9.25
CA VAL A 94 1.62 -12.92 9.13
C VAL A 94 2.00 -11.85 8.13
N LEU A 95 2.89 -10.94 8.52
CA LEU A 95 3.40 -9.88 7.64
C LEU A 95 3.98 -10.50 6.38
N MET A 96 3.64 -9.91 5.24
CA MET A 96 4.19 -10.31 3.95
C MET A 96 5.67 -9.94 3.88
N ASP A 97 6.43 -10.75 3.15
CA ASP A 97 7.81 -10.40 2.82
C ASP A 97 7.84 -9.15 1.92
N GLU A 98 8.88 -8.32 2.04
CA GLU A 98 8.99 -7.07 1.28
C GLU A 98 9.14 -7.31 -0.23
N GLU A 99 9.80 -8.40 -0.65
CA GLU A 99 9.89 -8.79 -2.06
C GLU A 99 8.54 -9.27 -2.59
N GLU A 100 7.78 -10.01 -1.77
CA GLU A 100 6.42 -10.44 -2.12
C GLU A 100 5.48 -9.23 -2.26
N LEU A 101 5.55 -8.28 -1.33
CA LEU A 101 4.80 -7.01 -1.40
C LEU A 101 5.15 -6.22 -2.65
N LEU A 102 6.43 -6.15 -3.01
CA LEU A 102 6.88 -5.44 -4.20
C LEU A 102 6.36 -6.12 -5.47
N LYS A 103 6.37 -7.45 -5.52
CA LYS A 103 5.78 -8.22 -6.63
C LYS A 103 4.27 -8.01 -6.74
N GLN A 104 3.54 -8.06 -5.62
CA GLN A 104 2.10 -7.76 -5.61
C GLN A 104 1.84 -6.32 -6.08
N THR A 105 2.71 -5.38 -5.71
CA THR A 105 2.62 -3.98 -6.15
C THR A 105 2.78 -3.86 -7.66
N GLU A 106 3.72 -4.59 -8.27
CA GLU A 106 3.83 -4.65 -9.73
C GLU A 106 2.55 -5.19 -10.39
N GLU A 107 1.97 -6.26 -9.85
CA GLU A 107 0.74 -6.84 -10.36
C GLU A 107 -0.44 -5.86 -10.24
N ILE A 108 -0.56 -5.15 -9.11
CA ILE A 108 -1.58 -4.11 -8.91
C ILE A 108 -1.39 -2.98 -9.92
N ILE A 109 -0.17 -2.46 -10.10
CA ILE A 109 0.13 -1.40 -11.08
C ILE A 109 -0.29 -1.84 -12.48
N ARG A 110 0.12 -3.03 -12.92
CA ARG A 110 -0.24 -3.57 -14.23
C ARG A 110 -1.77 -3.67 -14.38
N ASN A 111 -2.46 -4.21 -13.39
CA ASN A 111 -3.91 -4.41 -13.44
C ASN A 111 -4.68 -3.09 -13.42
N THR A 112 -4.27 -2.12 -12.59
CA THR A 112 -4.91 -0.81 -12.49
C THR A 112 -4.72 0.01 -13.75
N LEU A 113 -3.55 -0.07 -14.38
CA LEU A 113 -3.24 0.71 -15.58
C LEU A 113 -3.54 -0.03 -16.89
N HIS A 114 -3.91 -1.32 -16.83
CA HIS A 114 -4.18 -2.16 -17.99
C HIS A 114 -5.19 -1.51 -18.93
N GLY A 115 -4.81 -1.36 -20.20
CA GLY A 115 -5.65 -0.75 -21.24
C GLY A 115 -5.74 0.78 -21.20
N SER A 116 -5.11 1.44 -20.22
CA SER A 116 -5.03 2.91 -20.13
C SER A 116 -3.63 3.44 -20.38
N VAL A 117 -2.59 2.76 -19.88
CA VAL A 117 -1.18 3.14 -20.01
C VAL A 117 -0.37 1.94 -20.49
N ASP A 118 0.48 2.16 -21.50
CA ASP A 118 1.50 1.23 -21.96
C ASP A 118 2.76 1.43 -21.10
N ILE A 119 3.05 0.48 -20.22
CA ILE A 119 4.15 0.58 -19.25
C ILE A 119 5.46 0.21 -19.95
N ASN A 120 6.44 1.11 -19.91
CA ASN A 120 7.77 0.83 -20.43
C ASN A 120 8.61 0.06 -19.41
N GLU A 121 8.52 -1.28 -19.45
CA GLU A 121 9.29 -2.18 -18.57
C GLU A 121 10.81 -1.95 -18.63
N SER A 122 11.35 -1.49 -19.76
CA SER A 122 12.80 -1.23 -19.90
C SER A 122 13.27 0.01 -19.13
N SER A 123 12.36 0.91 -18.76
CA SER A 123 12.64 2.08 -17.92
C SER A 123 12.62 1.78 -16.43
N LYS A 124 12.29 0.54 -16.04
CA LYS A 124 12.12 0.16 -14.64
C LYS A 124 13.43 0.31 -13.88
N THR A 125 13.37 1.03 -12.78
CA THR A 125 14.43 1.17 -11.80
C THR A 125 13.91 0.76 -10.43
N MET A 126 14.78 0.22 -9.60
CA MET A 126 14.46 -0.20 -8.23
C MET A 126 15.41 0.47 -7.27
N GLY A 127 14.98 0.66 -6.03
CA GLY A 127 15.84 1.16 -4.99
C GLY A 127 15.20 1.06 -3.62
N GLU A 128 15.89 1.65 -2.65
CA GLU A 128 15.47 1.70 -1.26
C GLU A 128 15.67 3.09 -0.69
N ARG A 129 14.83 3.47 0.28
CA ARG A 129 15.00 4.72 1.02
C ARG A 129 14.36 4.64 2.40
N PHE A 130 14.46 5.73 3.16
CA PHE A 130 13.75 5.88 4.42
C PHE A 130 12.66 6.95 4.30
N VAL A 131 11.44 6.62 4.70
CA VAL A 131 10.35 7.60 4.83
C VAL A 131 10.46 8.36 6.16
N LYS A 132 9.72 9.47 6.32
CA LYS A 132 9.81 10.38 7.47
C LYS A 132 9.66 9.70 8.82
N LYS A 133 8.86 8.64 8.87
CA LYS A 133 8.61 7.82 10.07
C LYS A 133 9.66 6.75 10.33
N GLY A 134 10.77 6.75 9.59
CA GLY A 134 11.92 5.88 9.80
C GLY A 134 11.77 4.47 9.25
N HIS A 135 10.72 4.17 8.49
CA HIS A 135 10.62 2.89 7.80
C HIS A 135 11.56 2.86 6.61
N LYS A 136 12.33 1.78 6.49
CA LYS A 136 13.02 1.44 5.25
C LYS A 136 11.97 0.96 4.25
N THR A 137 12.02 1.46 3.03
CA THR A 137 11.08 1.12 1.96
C THR A 137 11.82 0.55 0.77
N LEU A 138 11.13 -0.27 -0.02
CA LEU A 138 11.55 -0.68 -1.35
C LEU A 138 10.65 0.03 -2.36
N TYR A 139 11.23 0.53 -3.43
CA TYR A 139 10.46 1.15 -4.51
C TYR A 139 10.85 0.64 -5.88
N ILE A 140 9.89 0.71 -6.78
CA ILE A 140 10.05 0.61 -8.23
C ILE A 140 9.57 1.91 -8.87
N VAL A 141 10.26 2.35 -9.91
CA VAL A 141 9.86 3.48 -10.74
C VAL A 141 9.92 3.05 -12.19
N CYS A 142 8.89 3.37 -12.97
CA CYS A 142 8.88 3.18 -14.41
C CYS A 142 8.14 4.32 -15.10
N ASP A 143 8.46 4.53 -16.36
CA ASP A 143 7.72 5.42 -17.24
C ASP A 143 6.68 4.61 -18.05
N GLY A 144 5.68 5.29 -18.59
CA GLY A 144 4.68 4.74 -19.48
C GLY A 144 4.12 5.78 -20.43
N ALA A 145 3.28 5.35 -21.35
CA ALA A 145 2.58 6.21 -22.30
C ALA A 145 1.07 5.96 -22.25
N ASP A 146 0.29 7.03 -22.10
CA ASP A 146 -1.17 6.95 -22.13
C ASP A 146 -1.67 6.51 -23.52
N ILE A 147 -2.50 5.46 -23.56
CA ILE A 147 -3.02 4.85 -24.78
C ILE A 147 -4.36 5.50 -25.18
N GLY A 148 -5.10 6.07 -24.22
CA GLY A 148 -6.48 6.54 -24.40
C GLY A 148 -6.60 7.96 -24.95
N ARG A 149 -5.65 8.85 -24.65
CA ARG A 149 -5.59 10.22 -25.17
C ARG A 149 -4.80 10.21 -26.47
N LYS A 150 -5.36 10.80 -27.53
CA LYS A 150 -4.87 10.78 -28.93
C LYS A 150 -3.41 11.18 -29.18
N ASN A 151 -2.64 11.52 -28.16
CA ASN A 151 -1.28 12.05 -28.30
C ASN A 151 -0.21 11.34 -27.45
N GLY A 152 -0.47 10.22 -26.77
CA GLY A 152 0.60 9.45 -26.08
C GLY A 152 1.32 10.28 -25.03
N GLU A 153 0.59 10.76 -24.03
CA GLU A 153 1.15 11.52 -22.90
C GLU A 153 2.09 10.60 -22.09
N MET A 154 3.30 11.08 -21.79
CA MET A 154 4.23 10.39 -20.90
C MET A 154 3.71 10.43 -19.46
N VAL A 155 3.76 9.29 -18.82
CA VAL A 155 3.34 9.05 -17.44
C VAL A 155 4.53 8.51 -16.66
N ARG A 156 4.72 8.94 -15.42
CA ARG A 156 5.67 8.35 -14.47
C ARG A 156 4.92 7.64 -13.37
N ILE A 157 5.41 6.47 -13.00
CA ILE A 157 4.77 5.55 -12.07
C ILE A 157 5.77 5.19 -10.98
N VAL A 158 5.33 5.18 -9.73
CA VAL A 158 6.08 4.66 -8.59
C VAL A 158 5.22 3.66 -7.83
N GLY A 159 5.81 2.51 -7.49
CA GLY A 159 5.31 1.61 -6.46
C GLY A 159 6.28 1.60 -5.30
N GLU A 160 5.85 1.89 -4.08
CA GLU A 160 6.71 1.90 -2.89
C GLU A 160 6.05 1.14 -1.75
N VAL A 161 6.80 0.24 -1.11
CA VAL A 161 6.28 -0.70 -0.11
C VAL A 161 7.14 -0.76 1.13
N TRP A 162 6.51 -1.08 2.26
CA TRP A 162 7.20 -1.42 3.50
C TRP A 162 6.27 -2.12 4.50
N ASN A 163 6.86 -2.74 5.51
CA ASN A 163 6.15 -3.26 6.66
C ASN A 163 6.23 -2.32 7.85
N CYS A 164 5.09 -2.03 8.48
CA CYS A 164 5.04 -1.30 9.75
C CYS A 164 4.95 -2.29 10.92
N GLY A 165 6.08 -2.52 11.58
CA GLY A 165 6.14 -3.42 12.75
C GLY A 165 5.29 -2.95 13.94
N VAL A 166 5.02 -1.65 14.06
CA VAL A 166 4.21 -1.09 15.17
C VAL A 166 2.74 -1.49 15.06
N THR A 167 2.18 -1.47 13.85
CA THR A 167 0.78 -1.81 13.60
C THR A 167 0.57 -3.23 13.09
N GLY A 168 1.65 -3.93 12.72
CA GLY A 168 1.58 -5.23 12.06
C GLY A 168 0.87 -5.14 10.71
N THR A 169 1.14 -4.08 9.93
CA THR A 169 0.52 -3.85 8.63
C THR A 169 1.58 -3.65 7.55
N SER A 170 1.31 -4.16 6.36
CA SER A 170 2.06 -3.85 5.14
C SER A 170 1.45 -2.66 4.43
N ILE A 171 2.28 -1.75 3.92
CA ILE A 171 1.86 -0.56 3.21
C ILE A 171 2.32 -0.66 1.74
N ILE A 172 1.42 -0.31 0.83
CA ILE A 172 1.69 -0.17 -0.60
C ILE A 172 1.27 1.25 -1.01
N CYS A 173 2.19 2.00 -1.59
CA CYS A 173 1.94 3.30 -2.20
C CYS A 173 2.10 3.18 -3.71
N ILE A 174 1.09 3.55 -4.47
CA ILE A 174 1.14 3.60 -5.94
C ILE A 174 0.88 5.03 -6.38
N GLY A 175 1.91 5.68 -6.91
CA GLY A 175 1.83 7.04 -7.45
C GLY A 175 1.91 7.03 -8.97
N VAL A 176 1.08 7.84 -9.61
CA VAL A 176 1.05 8.00 -11.07
C VAL A 176 0.92 9.49 -11.40
N ALA A 177 1.79 10.01 -12.25
CA ALA A 177 1.76 11.41 -12.68
C ALA A 177 1.96 11.54 -14.19
N TYR A 178 1.07 12.29 -14.84
CA TYR A 178 1.23 12.67 -16.23
C TYR A 178 2.22 13.83 -16.31
N VAL A 179 3.31 13.68 -17.07
CA VAL A 179 4.42 14.66 -17.13
C VAL A 179 4.54 15.38 -18.46
N THR A 180 3.67 15.05 -19.41
CA THR A 180 3.52 15.81 -20.65
C THR A 180 2.05 16.07 -20.89
N ASN A 181 1.77 17.22 -21.49
CA ASN A 181 0.46 17.50 -22.02
C ASN A 181 0.62 17.84 -23.49
N LYS A 182 -0.02 17.07 -24.37
CA LYS A 182 0.06 17.28 -25.82
C LYS A 182 -1.19 17.92 -26.41
N THR A 183 -2.08 18.50 -25.59
CA THR A 183 -3.27 19.24 -26.06
C THR A 183 -2.92 20.67 -26.52
N SER A 184 -1.79 21.24 -26.11
CA SER A 184 -1.28 22.53 -26.59
C SER A 184 0.23 22.65 -26.34
N THR A 185 1.06 22.44 -27.37
CA THR A 185 2.56 22.37 -27.34
C THR A 185 3.11 21.40 -26.27
N PRO A 186 3.95 20.40 -26.64
CA PRO A 186 4.45 19.42 -25.68
C PRO A 186 5.40 20.08 -24.66
N ASN A 187 4.84 20.57 -23.57
CA ASN A 187 5.59 21.08 -22.43
C ASN A 187 5.69 19.95 -21.40
N TYR A 188 6.93 19.62 -21.06
CA TYR A 188 7.24 18.73 -19.95
C TYR A 188 7.03 19.47 -18.64
N ASP A 189 6.32 18.86 -17.71
CA ASP A 189 6.09 19.38 -16.36
C ASP A 189 6.05 18.21 -15.37
N ASP A 190 6.97 18.20 -14.42
CA ASP A 190 7.12 17.15 -13.42
C ASP A 190 6.76 17.63 -12.00
N GLU A 191 6.10 18.78 -11.83
CA GLU A 191 5.79 19.32 -10.49
C GLU A 191 4.93 18.36 -9.66
N ASN A 192 3.91 17.75 -10.27
CA ASN A 192 3.08 16.76 -9.59
C ASN A 192 3.83 15.44 -9.33
N TRP A 193 4.76 15.07 -10.20
CA TRP A 193 5.64 13.93 -9.96
C TRP A 193 6.57 14.19 -8.78
N LYS A 194 7.25 15.35 -8.76
CA LYS A 194 8.07 15.81 -7.63
C LYS A 194 7.27 15.78 -6.34
N LYS A 195 6.02 16.27 -6.35
CA LYS A 195 5.16 16.26 -5.17
C LYS A 195 4.92 14.86 -4.63
N ILE A 196 4.79 13.84 -5.47
CA ILE A 196 4.64 12.45 -5.02
C ILE A 196 5.92 11.92 -4.36
N VAL A 197 7.07 12.11 -5.01
CA VAL A 197 8.29 11.33 -4.70
C VAL A 197 9.36 12.06 -3.89
N THR A 198 9.29 13.37 -3.72
CA THR A 198 10.36 14.16 -3.07
C THR A 198 10.67 13.68 -1.64
N ASP A 199 11.96 13.62 -1.30
CA ASP A 199 12.44 13.30 0.04
C ASP A 199 13.74 14.06 0.36
N PRO A 200 14.21 14.11 1.61
CA PRO A 200 15.38 14.92 1.97
C PRO A 200 16.67 14.49 1.28
N SER A 201 16.76 13.23 0.86
CA SER A 201 17.95 12.66 0.21
C SER A 201 17.87 12.70 -1.32
N GLY A 202 16.70 12.98 -1.88
CA GLY A 202 16.48 12.94 -3.33
C GLY A 202 16.60 11.53 -3.91
N SER A 203 16.16 10.51 -3.16
CA SER A 203 16.32 9.10 -3.53
C SER A 203 15.68 8.74 -4.87
N ILE A 204 14.57 9.40 -5.21
CA ILE A 204 13.87 9.20 -6.49
C ILE A 204 14.05 10.44 -7.36
N GLY A 205 14.80 10.29 -8.46
CA GLY A 205 15.00 11.34 -9.45
C GLY A 205 15.85 12.54 -8.99
N GLY A 206 16.46 12.50 -7.80
CA GLY A 206 17.26 13.61 -7.27
C GLY A 206 16.44 14.76 -6.68
N PHE A 207 15.14 14.60 -6.50
CA PHE A 207 14.26 15.66 -6.00
C PHE A 207 14.31 15.78 -4.47
N THR A 208 14.94 16.86 -3.99
CA THR A 208 15.15 17.10 -2.56
C THR A 208 14.06 17.97 -1.94
N GLY A 209 13.56 17.59 -0.77
CA GLY A 209 12.52 18.33 -0.06
C GLY A 209 11.93 17.56 1.11
N ARG A 210 10.86 18.08 1.74
CA ARG A 210 10.26 17.48 2.95
C ARG A 210 8.76 17.22 2.85
N ASP A 211 8.15 17.62 1.74
CA ASP A 211 6.71 17.66 1.54
C ASP A 211 6.23 16.61 0.53
N GLY A 212 7.08 15.66 0.14
CA GLY A 212 6.70 14.56 -0.73
C GLY A 212 5.64 13.68 -0.08
N LEU A 213 4.63 13.31 -0.86
CA LEU A 213 3.44 12.64 -0.33
C LEU A 213 3.78 11.26 0.26
N ILE A 214 4.54 10.42 -0.48
CA ILE A 214 4.91 9.08 0.00
C ILE A 214 5.85 9.18 1.21
N TYR A 215 6.81 10.12 1.17
CA TYR A 215 7.74 10.37 2.28
C TYR A 215 7.01 10.69 3.60
N ASN A 216 5.84 11.33 3.53
CA ASN A 216 5.06 11.76 4.69
C ASN A 216 3.96 10.78 5.14
N VAL A 217 3.80 9.60 4.50
CA VAL A 217 2.77 8.63 4.89
C VAL A 217 2.91 8.23 6.37
N VAL A 218 1.80 8.33 7.09
CA VAL A 218 1.68 7.96 8.51
C VAL A 218 0.97 6.63 8.60
N CYS A 219 1.66 5.61 9.13
CA CYS A 219 1.08 4.29 9.41
C CYS A 219 0.93 3.98 10.90
N HIS A 220 1.53 4.77 11.80
CA HIS A 220 1.38 4.65 13.26
C HIS A 220 1.39 6.00 13.95
#